data_AF-A0A7X4IX00-F1
#
_entry.id   AF-A0A7X4IX00-F1
#
_cell.length_a   1.000
_cell.length_b   1.000
_cell.length_c   1.000
_cell.angle_alpha   90.00
_cell.angle_beta   90.00
_cell.angle_gamma   90.00
#
_symmetry.space_group_name_H-M   'P 1'
#
loop_
_entity.id
_entity.type
_entity.pdbx_description
1 polymer ?
#
loop_
_entity_poly.entity_id
_entity_poly.type
_entity_poly.pdbx_seq_one_letter_code
_entity_poly.pdbx_strand_id
1 'polypeptide(L)'
;MDDSPIRRPRMDALPENTRYRDTGCDLYPSCLRCPLPRCRYEEPGGAPAMLRTGRDATIVRLSREQGLSVDELAARFGLSRRTIFRVLRASRDPAELQATG
;
A
#
# COMPACT_ATOMS: atom_id res chain seq x y z
N MET A 1 0.21 -32.48 -26.24
CA MET A 1 -0.44 -32.36 -24.92
C MET A 1 -0.10 -33.65 -24.20
N ASP A 2 0.76 -33.56 -23.19
CA ASP A 2 1.27 -34.69 -22.42
C ASP A 2 0.15 -35.18 -21.47
N ASP A 3 -0.37 -36.37 -21.76
CA ASP A 3 -1.39 -37.10 -20.98
C ASP A 3 -0.71 -38.04 -19.97
N SER A 4 0.34 -37.56 -19.30
CA SER A 4 0.97 -38.28 -18.20
C SER A 4 0.07 -38.21 -16.96
N PRO A 5 -0.22 -39.35 -16.29
CA PRO A 5 -1.08 -39.36 -15.12
C PRO A 5 -0.42 -38.55 -14.00
N ILE A 6 -1.01 -37.39 -13.67
CA ILE A 6 -0.57 -36.57 -12.55
C ILE A 6 -0.64 -37.42 -11.28
N ARG A 7 0.53 -37.77 -10.74
CA ARG A 7 0.66 -38.57 -9.52
C ARG A 7 -0.03 -37.79 -8.39
N ARG A 8 -1.07 -38.38 -7.80
CA ARG A 8 -1.81 -37.73 -6.71
C ARG A 8 -0.86 -37.42 -5.55
N PRO A 9 -0.76 -36.17 -5.10
CA PRO A 9 0.02 -35.84 -3.91
C PRO A 9 -0.54 -36.58 -2.69
N ARG A 10 0.30 -36.85 -1.70
CA ARG A 10 -0.17 -37.37 -0.40
C ARG A 10 -1.19 -36.39 0.19
N MET A 11 -2.24 -36.87 0.85
CA MET A 11 -3.30 -36.02 1.42
C MET A 11 -2.72 -34.91 2.32
N ASP A 12 -1.65 -35.20 3.06
CA ASP A 12 -1.01 -34.23 3.96
C ASP A 12 0.01 -33.32 3.27
N ALA A 13 0.27 -33.51 1.97
CA ALA A 13 1.15 -32.64 1.20
C ALA A 13 0.41 -31.36 0.73
N LEU A 14 -0.91 -31.35 0.81
CA LEU A 14 -1.73 -30.21 0.44
C LEU A 14 -2.10 -29.38 1.68
N PRO A 15 -2.21 -28.05 1.55
CA PRO A 15 -2.50 -27.15 2.65
C PRO A 15 -3.93 -27.26 3.18
N GLU A 16 -4.76 -28.15 2.64
CA GLU A 16 -6.15 -28.40 3.05
C GLU A 16 -6.28 -28.80 4.53
N ASN A 17 -5.25 -29.42 5.10
CA ASN A 17 -5.18 -29.75 6.54
C ASN A 17 -4.36 -28.73 7.36
N THR A 18 -3.85 -27.66 6.73
CA THR A 18 -3.10 -26.61 7.42
C THR A 18 -4.06 -25.67 8.14
N ARG A 19 -3.95 -25.64 9.47
CA ARG A 19 -4.67 -24.65 10.29
C ARG A 19 -3.95 -23.31 10.25
N TYR A 20 -4.30 -22.46 9.29
CA TYR A 20 -3.85 -21.07 9.25
C TYR A 20 -4.43 -20.30 10.43
N ARG A 21 -3.58 -19.92 11.38
CA ARG A 21 -3.98 -19.09 12.52
C ARG A 21 -4.02 -17.63 12.09
N ASP A 22 -5.13 -16.97 12.36
CA ASP A 22 -5.22 -15.53 12.20
C ASP A 22 -4.43 -14.84 13.32
N THR A 23 -3.21 -14.43 13.00
CA THR A 23 -2.28 -13.77 13.93
C THR A 23 -2.03 -12.30 13.55
N GLY A 24 -2.60 -11.86 12.41
CA GLY A 24 -2.38 -10.50 11.92
C GLY A 24 -0.93 -10.20 11.57
N CYS A 25 -0.56 -8.94 11.77
CA CYS A 25 0.79 -8.41 11.63
C CYS A 25 1.06 -7.34 12.72
N ASP A 26 2.22 -6.70 12.64
CA ASP A 26 2.62 -5.58 13.51
C ASP A 26 1.69 -4.36 13.46
N LEU A 27 0.88 -4.20 12.40
CA LEU A 27 -0.09 -3.11 12.29
C LEU A 27 -1.46 -3.45 12.89
N TYR A 28 -1.88 -4.71 12.78
CA TYR A 28 -3.23 -5.12 13.17
C TYR A 28 -3.26 -6.62 13.51
N PRO A 29 -3.87 -7.03 14.63
CA PRO A 29 -3.74 -8.39 15.18
C PRO A 29 -4.59 -9.46 14.47
N SER A 30 -5.41 -9.11 13.47
CA SER A 30 -6.26 -10.05 12.73
C SER A 30 -6.35 -9.67 11.26
N CYS A 31 -5.79 -10.49 10.38
CA CYS A 31 -5.86 -10.33 8.93
C CYS A 31 -7.31 -10.34 8.44
N LEU A 32 -8.17 -11.15 9.05
CA LEU A 32 -9.58 -11.30 8.65
C LEU A 32 -10.46 -10.10 9.04
N ARG A 33 -9.98 -9.23 9.94
CA ARG A 33 -10.70 -8.05 10.42
C ARG A 33 -9.91 -6.76 10.19
N CYS A 34 -8.87 -6.82 9.38
CA CYS A 34 -7.98 -5.69 9.15
C CYS A 34 -8.74 -4.55 8.46
N PRO A 35 -8.73 -3.32 9.01
CA PRO A 35 -9.44 -2.18 8.42
C PRO A 35 -8.67 -1.55 7.24
N LEU A 36 -7.47 -2.05 6.94
CA LEU A 36 -6.65 -1.49 5.86
C LEU A 36 -7.27 -1.84 4.50
N PRO A 37 -7.30 -0.88 3.54
CA PRO A 37 -7.87 -1.11 2.23
C PRO A 37 -7.07 -2.09 1.37
N ARG A 38 -5.78 -2.29 1.67
CA ARG A 38 -4.90 -3.30 1.07
C ARG A 38 -3.98 -3.89 2.13
N CYS A 39 -3.52 -5.12 1.92
CA CYS A 39 -2.59 -5.76 2.83
C CYS A 39 -1.16 -5.19 2.67
N ARG A 40 -0.45 -4.97 3.79
CA ARG A 40 0.97 -4.53 3.78
C ARG A 40 1.92 -5.51 3.08
N TYR A 41 1.52 -6.77 2.92
CA TYR A 41 2.31 -7.78 2.21
C TYR A 41 2.00 -7.83 0.72
N GLU A 42 0.90 -7.21 0.29
CA GLU A 42 0.48 -7.12 -1.11
C GLU A 42 0.88 -5.79 -1.76
N GLU A 43 1.17 -4.75 -0.96
CA GLU A 43 1.62 -3.47 -1.47
C GLU A 43 3.14 -3.49 -1.72
N PRO A 44 3.61 -3.15 -2.93
CA PRO A 44 5.03 -2.93 -3.18
C PRO A 44 5.60 -1.86 -2.24
N GLY A 45 6.61 -2.24 -1.44
CA GLY A 45 7.17 -1.37 -0.39
C GLY A 45 6.37 -1.34 0.93
N GLY A 46 5.29 -2.12 1.02
CA GLY A 46 4.55 -2.45 2.24
C GLY A 46 3.96 -1.28 3.02
N ALA A 47 3.88 -1.45 4.34
CA ALA A 47 3.25 -0.48 5.23
C ALA A 47 3.77 0.98 5.07
N PRO A 48 5.09 1.23 4.95
CA PRO A 48 5.60 2.58 4.72
C PRO A 48 5.12 3.19 3.40
N ALA A 49 5.03 2.38 2.33
CA ALA A 49 4.53 2.84 1.04
C ALA A 49 3.05 3.23 1.15
N MET A 50 2.23 2.41 1.83
CA MET A 50 0.82 2.72 2.07
C MET A 50 0.63 4.05 2.82
N LEU A 51 1.40 4.26 3.90
CA LEU A 51 1.34 5.50 4.68
C LEU A 51 1.75 6.71 3.85
N ARG A 52 2.81 6.58 3.03
CA ARG A 52 3.26 7.63 2.12
C ARG A 52 2.17 7.98 1.11
N THR A 53 1.57 6.99 0.45
CA THR A 53 0.51 7.20 -0.53
C THR A 53 -0.71 7.89 0.09
N GLY A 54 -1.15 7.45 1.29
CA GLY A 54 -2.26 8.07 2.00
C GLY A 54 -1.98 9.52 2.41
N ARG A 55 -0.77 9.81 2.91
CA ARG A 55 -0.34 11.17 3.24
C ARG A 55 -0.28 12.06 2.00
N ASP A 56 0.34 11.58 0.93
CA ASP A 56 0.53 12.33 -0.30
C ASP A 56 -0.82 12.64 -0.97
N ALA A 57 -1.77 11.69 -0.96
CA ALA A 57 -3.15 11.92 -1.37
C ALA A 57 -3.84 13.00 -0.51
N THR A 58 -3.61 12.99 0.80
CA THR A 58 -4.17 14.01 1.72
C THR A 58 -3.58 15.40 1.43
N ILE A 59 -2.28 15.50 1.15
CA ILE A 59 -1.62 16.76 0.77
C ILE A 59 -2.24 17.32 -0.52
N VAL A 60 -2.41 16.48 -1.54
CA VAL A 60 -3.02 16.87 -2.82
C VAL A 60 -4.45 17.35 -2.62
N ARG A 61 -5.25 16.61 -1.84
CA ARG A 61 -6.63 16.98 -1.52
C ARG A 61 -6.71 18.34 -0.83
N LEU A 62 -5.93 18.53 0.23
CA LEU A 62 -5.90 19.78 0.98
C LEU A 62 -5.44 20.98 0.11
N SER A 63 -4.44 20.77 -0.75
CA SER A 63 -4.00 21.80 -1.68
C SER A 63 -5.09 22.20 -2.68
N ARG A 64 -5.85 21.23 -3.21
CA ARG A 64 -6.88 21.46 -4.23
C ARG A 64 -8.19 22.00 -3.66
N GLU A 65 -8.67 21.43 -2.55
CA GLU A 65 -9.97 21.76 -1.97
C GLU A 65 -9.93 22.99 -1.07
N GLN A 66 -8.84 23.17 -0.31
CA GLN A 66 -8.72 24.26 0.66
C GLN A 66 -7.77 25.38 0.19
N GLY A 67 -7.09 25.21 -0.94
CA GLY A 67 -6.18 26.22 -1.49
C GLY A 67 -4.94 26.49 -0.62
N LEU A 68 -4.62 25.59 0.32
CA LEU A 68 -3.48 25.74 1.24
C LEU A 68 -2.17 25.94 0.47
N SER A 69 -1.38 26.89 0.92
CA SER A 69 -0.07 27.17 0.36
C SER A 69 0.93 26.05 0.67
N VAL A 70 2.02 26.03 -0.11
CA VAL A 70 3.09 25.04 0.06
C VAL A 70 3.73 25.15 1.45
N ASP A 71 3.83 26.36 2.00
CA ASP A 71 4.45 26.59 3.31
C ASP A 71 3.54 26.12 4.45
N GLU A 72 2.23 26.32 4.35
CA GLU A 72 1.25 25.80 5.31
C GLU A 72 1.22 24.26 5.29
N LEU A 73 1.26 23.65 4.11
CA LEU A 73 1.32 22.19 3.97
C LEU A 73 2.64 21.64 4.54
N ALA A 74 3.76 22.31 4.26
CA ALA A 74 5.07 21.94 4.81
C ALA A 74 5.05 21.95 6.34
N ALA A 75 4.54 23.02 6.95
CA ALA A 75 4.42 23.15 8.40
C ALA A 75 3.46 22.10 9.00
N ARG A 76 2.27 21.91 8.41
CA ARG A 76 1.26 20.97 8.91
C ARG A 76 1.71 19.51 8.89
N PHE A 77 2.45 19.11 7.86
CA PHE A 77 2.93 17.73 7.72
C PHE A 77 4.36 17.52 8.23
N GLY A 78 5.04 18.57 8.71
CA GLY A 78 6.44 18.51 9.14
C GLY A 78 7.40 18.14 7.99
N LEU A 79 7.10 18.55 6.76
CA LEU A 79 7.86 18.21 5.56
C LEU A 79 8.59 19.41 4.98
N SER A 80 9.66 19.15 4.24
CA SER A 80 10.30 20.20 3.45
C SER A 80 9.40 20.68 2.32
N ARG A 81 9.52 21.95 1.94
CA ARG A 81 8.84 22.52 0.75
C ARG A 81 9.12 21.69 -0.51
N ARG A 82 10.35 21.19 -0.69
CA ARG A 82 10.75 20.31 -1.80
C ARG A 82 9.90 19.04 -1.86
N THR A 83 9.60 18.43 -0.71
CA THR A 83 8.76 17.24 -0.63
C THR A 83 7.32 17.54 -1.05
N ILE A 84 6.77 18.67 -0.59
CA ILE A 84 5.42 19.11 -0.97
C ILE A 84 5.35 19.37 -2.49
N PHE A 85 6.30 20.12 -3.05
CA PHE A 85 6.34 20.36 -4.50
C PHE A 85 6.43 19.08 -5.33
N ARG A 86 7.23 18.11 -4.89
CA ARG A 86 7.34 16.81 -5.55
C ARG A 86 6.00 16.07 -5.57
N VAL A 87 5.31 16.01 -4.43
CA VAL A 87 3.99 15.36 -4.31
C VAL A 87 2.96 16.05 -5.21
N LEU A 88 2.92 17.38 -5.18
CA LEU A 88 1.98 18.15 -6.00
C LEU A 88 2.26 17.98 -7.50
N ARG A 89 3.53 17.92 -7.92
CA ARG A 89 3.92 17.62 -9.32
C ARG A 89 3.50 16.22 -9.74
N ALA A 90 3.83 15.20 -8.96
CA ALA A 90 3.47 13.81 -9.25
C ALA A 90 1.93 13.62 -9.40
N SER A 91 1.13 14.44 -8.71
CA SER A 91 -0.33 14.42 -8.85
C SER A 91 -0.88 15.06 -10.14
N ARG A 92 -0.05 15.84 -10.86
CA ARG A 92 -0.41 16.50 -12.12
C ARG A 92 -0.04 15.65 -13.33
N ASP A 93 0.98 14.80 -13.19
CA ASP A 93 1.47 13.91 -14.25
C ASP A 93 1.22 12.44 -13.88
N PRO A 94 0.00 11.89 -14.11
CA PRO A 94 -0.34 10.51 -13.75
C PRO A 94 0.51 9.46 -14.47
N ALA A 95 1.26 9.83 -15.52
CA ALA A 95 2.19 8.97 -16.23
C ALA A 95 3.47 8.61 -15.43
N GLU A 96 3.89 9.41 -14.45
CA GLU A 96 5.06 9.11 -13.61
C GLU A 96 4.73 8.22 -12.40
N LEU A 97 3.46 8.07 -12.02
CA LEU A 97 3.04 7.29 -10.86
C LEU A 97 3.18 5.76 -11.06
N GLN A 98 3.30 5.31 -12.31
CA GLN A 98 3.48 3.90 -12.68
C GLN A 98 4.95 3.49 -12.85
N ALA A 99 5.91 4.42 -12.72
CA ALA A 99 7.32 4.19 -13.04
C ALA A 99 8.22 3.86 -11.82
N THR A 100 7.63 3.50 -10.68
CA THR A 100 8.39 2.99 -9.53
C THR A 100 7.69 1.75 -9.00
N GLY A 101 7.87 0.64 -9.72
CA GLY A 101 7.59 -0.72 -9.30
C GLY A 101 8.88 -1.44 -8.96
#